data_AF-A0AAE5AFH8-F1
#
_entry.id   AF-A0AAE5AFH8-F1
#
_cell.length_a   1.000
_cell.length_b   1.000
_cell.length_c   1.000
_cell.angle_alpha   90.00
_cell.angle_beta   90.00
_cell.angle_gamma   90.00
#
_symmetry.space_group_name_H-M   'P 1'
#
loop_
_entity.id
_entity.type
_entity.pdbx_description
1 polymer ?
#
loop_
_entity_poly.entity_id
_entity_poly.type
_entity_poly.pdbx_seq_one_letter_code
_entity_poly.pdbx_strand_id
1 'polypeptide(L)'
;MTNASRLEDYPVLPRELKDVSDTVRRAPGPPVPRLLPPSKIRVATGDDAGMIAEWMNRPHLAKAWEYDWPVQRWRKHLKAQLEGDYSLPLVLSIGGVARGYLEIYRAAKDSIADRYDSKPHDLGLHGAIADEELVNRGLGPMLLPKIVASVLTADPDCERIMFDPDHRNTTVRGLCEFAGCRFLGEHEMSNRRMALYQLDRATARKWMA
;
A
#
# COMPACT_ATOMS: atom_id res chain seq x y z
N MET A 1 16.54 -0.26 32.76
CA MET A 1 15.62 -1.37 32.43
C MET A 1 15.23 -1.20 30.98
N THR A 2 15.73 -2.07 30.10
CA THR A 2 15.69 -1.94 28.65
C THR A 2 14.30 -2.24 28.09
N ASN A 3 13.85 -1.38 27.19
CA ASN A 3 12.53 -1.27 26.57
C ASN A 3 12.18 -2.45 25.61
N ALA A 4 12.72 -3.65 25.85
CA ALA A 4 12.61 -4.80 24.97
C ALA A 4 11.27 -5.53 25.08
N SER A 5 10.59 -5.46 26.24
CA SER A 5 9.36 -6.23 26.49
C SER A 5 8.13 -5.71 25.73
N ARG A 6 8.11 -4.45 25.24
CA ARG A 6 6.98 -3.94 24.44
C ARG A 6 6.99 -4.40 22.99
N LEU A 7 8.05 -5.04 22.51
CA LEU A 7 8.20 -5.43 21.09
C LEU A 7 7.59 -6.80 20.76
N GLU A 8 7.14 -7.57 21.74
CA GLU A 8 6.58 -8.92 21.57
C GLU A 8 5.05 -8.92 21.39
N ASP A 9 4.36 -7.85 21.78
CA ASP A 9 2.88 -7.82 21.86
C ASP A 9 2.17 -7.18 20.66
N TYR A 10 2.88 -6.62 19.67
CA TYR A 10 2.20 -6.00 18.53
C TYR A 10 1.76 -7.05 17.49
N PRO A 11 0.50 -7.05 17.04
CA PRO A 11 0.10 -7.84 15.89
C PRO A 11 0.97 -7.45 14.68
N VAL A 12 1.57 -8.46 14.04
CA VAL A 12 2.60 -8.22 13.01
C VAL A 12 2.00 -7.60 11.74
N LEU A 13 0.81 -8.06 11.34
CA LEU A 13 0.00 -7.53 10.25
C LEU A 13 -1.40 -7.19 10.79
N PRO A 14 -1.59 -6.02 11.44
CA PRO A 14 -2.82 -5.71 12.17
C PRO A 14 -4.08 -5.64 11.29
N ARG A 15 -3.91 -5.51 9.98
CA ARG A 15 -5.00 -5.36 9.01
C ARG A 15 -5.38 -6.67 8.33
N GLU A 16 -4.59 -7.73 8.48
CA GLU A 16 -4.84 -8.99 7.79
C GLU A 16 -5.99 -9.76 8.44
N LEU A 17 -7.00 -10.10 7.64
CA LEU A 17 -8.09 -10.98 8.03
C LEU A 17 -7.66 -12.45 7.85
N LYS A 18 -7.69 -13.22 8.93
CA LYS A 18 -7.34 -14.66 8.91
C LYS A 18 -8.54 -15.56 8.63
N ASP A 19 -9.71 -15.14 9.06
CA ASP A 19 -10.99 -15.80 8.78
C ASP A 19 -11.59 -15.20 7.50
N VAL A 20 -11.36 -15.87 6.38
CA VAL A 20 -11.82 -15.49 5.05
C VAL A 20 -12.34 -16.73 4.32
N SER A 21 -13.29 -16.53 3.41
CA SER A 21 -13.83 -17.61 2.58
C SER A 21 -12.74 -18.33 1.77
N ASP A 22 -12.99 -19.58 1.40
CA ASP A 22 -12.04 -20.36 0.59
C ASP A 22 -11.73 -19.72 -0.77
N THR A 23 -12.70 -19.02 -1.37
CA THR A 23 -12.49 -18.30 -2.63
C THR A 23 -11.50 -17.17 -2.46
N VAL A 24 -11.60 -16.39 -1.38
CA VAL A 24 -10.64 -15.33 -1.06
C VAL A 24 -9.28 -15.92 -0.69
N ARG A 25 -9.27 -17.01 0.09
CA ARG A 25 -8.04 -17.70 0.50
C ARG A 25 -7.23 -18.22 -0.69
N ARG A 26 -7.91 -18.73 -1.72
CA ARG A 26 -7.29 -19.26 -2.95
C ARG A 26 -6.73 -18.20 -3.90
N ALA A 27 -7.11 -16.92 -3.75
CA ALA A 27 -6.56 -15.86 -4.58
C ALA A 27 -5.04 -15.75 -4.34
N PRO A 28 -4.21 -15.75 -5.41
CA PRO A 28 -2.76 -15.73 -5.26
C PRO A 28 -2.27 -14.41 -4.64
N GLY A 29 -1.02 -14.37 -4.18
CA GLY A 29 -0.41 -13.12 -3.73
C GLY A 29 -0.47 -12.01 -4.80
N PRO A 30 -0.39 -10.73 -4.41
CA PRO A 30 -0.33 -9.62 -5.36
C PRO A 30 0.86 -9.72 -6.32
N PRO A 31 0.72 -9.28 -7.59
CA PRO A 31 1.83 -9.32 -8.53
C PRO A 31 2.87 -8.22 -8.24
N VAL A 32 4.13 -8.46 -8.59
CA VAL A 32 5.19 -7.44 -8.57
C VAL A 32 5.05 -6.55 -9.81
N PRO A 33 4.76 -5.24 -9.66
CA PRO A 33 4.67 -4.34 -10.81
C PRO A 33 6.05 -4.08 -11.43
N ARG A 34 6.06 -3.78 -12.72
CA ARG A 34 7.25 -3.46 -13.50
C ARG A 34 7.13 -2.05 -14.05
N LEU A 35 8.16 -1.25 -13.85
CA LEU A 35 8.29 0.09 -14.40
C LEU A 35 9.44 0.13 -15.42
N LEU A 36 9.32 1.01 -16.41
CA LEU A 36 10.40 1.29 -17.34
C LEU A 36 11.45 2.21 -16.71
N PRO A 37 12.73 2.09 -17.09
CA PRO A 37 13.78 3.03 -16.69
C PRO A 37 13.37 4.50 -16.92
N PRO A 38 13.81 5.43 -16.05
CA PRO A 38 14.76 5.23 -14.95
C PRO A 38 14.14 4.70 -13.66
N SER A 39 12.84 4.37 -13.66
CA SER A 39 12.14 3.85 -12.48
C SER A 39 12.21 2.33 -12.40
N LYS A 40 12.34 1.78 -11.19
CA LYS A 40 12.33 0.35 -10.93
C LYS A 40 11.59 0.06 -9.64
N ILE A 41 10.81 -1.01 -9.63
CA ILE A 41 10.24 -1.59 -8.41
C ILE A 41 10.90 -2.95 -8.17
N ARG A 42 11.18 -3.25 -6.90
CA ARG A 42 11.59 -4.57 -6.44
C ARG A 42 10.85 -4.92 -5.15
N VAL A 43 10.78 -6.21 -4.84
CA VAL A 43 10.32 -6.69 -3.53
C VAL A 43 11.28 -6.19 -2.45
N ALA A 44 10.71 -5.68 -1.36
CA ALA A 44 11.45 -5.29 -0.18
C ALA A 44 11.95 -6.55 0.55
N THR A 45 13.05 -6.42 1.27
CA THR A 45 13.67 -7.52 2.03
C THR A 45 13.87 -7.09 3.48
N GLY A 46 14.23 -8.04 4.35
CA GLY A 46 14.54 -7.73 5.76
C GLY A 46 15.69 -6.71 5.94
N ASP A 47 16.56 -6.58 4.95
CA ASP A 47 17.67 -5.61 4.95
C ASP A 47 17.19 -4.17 4.69
N ASP A 48 16.03 -3.99 4.07
CA ASP A 48 15.43 -2.68 3.82
C ASP A 48 14.78 -2.07 5.09
N ALA A 49 14.61 -2.86 6.16
CA ALA A 49 13.90 -2.43 7.36
C ALA A 49 14.50 -1.18 8.01
N GLY A 50 15.82 -1.01 7.96
CA GLY A 50 16.49 0.19 8.49
C GLY A 50 16.12 1.46 7.72
N MET A 51 16.17 1.38 6.39
CA MET A 51 15.82 2.47 5.49
C MET A 51 14.33 2.82 5.59
N ILE A 52 13.45 1.81 5.56
CA ILE A 52 11.99 2.03 5.62
C ILE A 52 11.59 2.60 6.99
N ALA A 53 12.18 2.12 8.09
CA ALA A 53 11.92 2.67 9.42
C ALA A 53 12.34 4.15 9.50
N GLU A 54 13.49 4.52 8.94
CA GLU A 54 13.92 5.91 8.88
C GLU A 54 12.89 6.78 8.14
N TRP A 55 12.48 6.37 6.93
CA TRP A 55 11.47 7.09 6.16
C TRP A 55 10.16 7.26 6.93
N MET A 56 9.67 6.19 7.55
CA MET A 56 8.37 6.17 8.22
C MET A 56 8.37 6.98 9.53
N ASN A 57 9.55 7.31 10.06
CA ASN A 57 9.71 8.26 11.18
C ASN A 57 9.82 9.72 10.71
N ARG A 58 9.91 10.01 9.40
CA ARG A 58 9.86 11.39 8.89
C ARG A 58 8.47 11.98 9.12
N PRO A 59 8.32 13.26 9.51
CA PRO A 59 7.05 13.81 9.96
C PRO A 59 5.86 13.64 9.01
N HIS A 60 6.08 13.80 7.69
CA HIS A 60 5.02 13.67 6.69
C HIS A 60 4.54 12.22 6.53
N LEU A 61 5.43 11.24 6.66
CA LEU A 61 5.08 9.81 6.61
C LEU A 61 4.54 9.31 7.95
N ALA A 62 5.12 9.71 9.08
CA ALA A 62 4.61 9.38 10.40
C ALA A 62 3.15 9.82 10.56
N LYS A 63 2.81 11.03 10.10
CA LYS A 63 1.43 11.54 10.11
C LYS A 63 0.49 10.79 9.16
N ALA A 64 0.99 10.33 8.01
CA ALA A 64 0.15 9.71 6.98
C ALA A 64 -0.04 8.19 7.16
N TRP A 65 0.99 7.50 7.68
CA TRP A 65 1.03 6.05 7.85
C TRP A 65 0.88 5.61 9.30
N GLU A 66 1.26 6.43 10.28
CA GLU A 66 1.27 6.08 11.71
C GLU A 66 2.16 4.84 12.03
N TYR A 67 3.15 4.61 11.15
CA TYR A 67 4.09 3.48 11.18
C TYR A 67 5.52 3.95 11.55
N ASP A 68 5.63 4.97 12.40
CA ASP A 68 6.87 5.50 13.01
C ASP A 68 7.46 4.51 14.03
N TRP A 69 7.64 3.28 13.57
CA TRP A 69 8.04 2.13 14.35
C TRP A 69 9.57 1.96 14.35
N PRO A 70 10.14 1.30 15.37
CA PRO A 70 11.55 0.93 15.35
C PRO A 70 11.85 -0.13 14.29
N VAL A 71 13.12 -0.18 13.86
CA VAL A 71 13.63 -1.11 12.82
C VAL A 71 13.25 -2.57 13.07
N GLN A 72 13.28 -3.02 14.32
CA GLN A 72 12.95 -4.41 14.68
C GLN A 72 11.49 -4.74 14.36
N ARG A 73 10.56 -3.79 14.53
CA ARG A 73 9.16 -3.98 14.19
C ARG A 73 8.96 -3.98 12.68
N TRP A 74 9.62 -3.08 11.95
CA TRP A 74 9.64 -3.11 10.48
C TRP A 74 10.18 -4.43 9.93
N ARG A 75 11.25 -4.98 10.51
CA ARG A 75 11.79 -6.29 10.10
C ARG A 75 10.77 -7.42 10.29
N LYS A 76 10.05 -7.44 11.42
CA LYS A 76 8.97 -8.41 11.66
C LYS A 76 7.82 -8.22 10.67
N HIS A 77 7.42 -6.97 10.42
CA HIS A 77 6.35 -6.62 9.48
C HIS A 77 6.66 -7.11 8.06
N LEU A 78 7.82 -6.73 7.52
CA LEU A 78 8.28 -7.17 6.20
C LEU A 78 8.38 -8.70 6.11
N LYS A 79 8.92 -9.36 7.15
CA LYS A 79 9.00 -10.81 7.20
C LYS A 79 7.61 -11.45 7.07
N ALA A 80 6.63 -11.00 7.85
CA ALA A 80 5.28 -11.56 7.79
C ALA A 80 4.58 -11.30 6.45
N GLN A 81 4.79 -10.14 5.83
CA GLN A 81 4.28 -9.88 4.48
C GLN A 81 4.87 -10.86 3.46
N LEU A 82 6.19 -11.10 3.53
CA LEU A 82 6.91 -11.99 2.60
C LEU A 82 6.61 -13.49 2.82
N GLU A 83 6.24 -13.89 4.02
CA GLU A 83 5.84 -15.27 4.34
C GLU A 83 4.36 -15.56 3.97
N GLY A 84 3.57 -14.52 3.74
CA GLY A 84 2.15 -14.61 3.40
C GLY A 84 1.86 -14.33 1.92
N ASP A 85 0.57 -14.38 1.58
CA ASP A 85 0.02 -14.05 0.27
C ASP A 85 -0.97 -12.87 0.33
N TYR A 86 -0.93 -12.13 1.45
CA TYR A 86 -1.83 -11.03 1.75
C TYR A 86 -1.34 -9.70 1.18
N SER A 87 -0.13 -9.27 1.57
CA SER A 87 0.43 -7.96 1.25
C SER A 87 1.87 -8.12 0.77
N LEU A 88 2.22 -7.41 -0.31
CA LEU A 88 3.51 -7.44 -0.96
C LEU A 88 4.24 -6.11 -0.71
N PRO A 89 5.35 -6.11 0.04
CA PRO A 89 6.11 -4.91 0.32
C PRO A 89 7.13 -4.65 -0.79
N LEU A 90 7.22 -3.41 -1.25
CA LEU A 90 7.96 -3.04 -2.44
C LEU A 90 8.79 -1.78 -2.20
N VAL A 91 9.99 -1.75 -2.79
CA VAL A 91 10.84 -0.55 -2.84
C VAL A 91 10.84 0.00 -4.27
N LEU A 92 10.48 1.27 -4.39
CA LEU A 92 10.58 2.06 -5.60
C LEU A 92 11.93 2.79 -5.64
N SER A 93 12.63 2.66 -6.76
CA SER A 93 13.85 3.42 -7.05
C SER A 93 13.70 4.23 -8.33
N ILE A 94 14.36 5.38 -8.39
CA ILE A 94 14.44 6.26 -9.57
C ILE A 94 15.91 6.62 -9.78
N GLY A 95 16.44 6.31 -10.96
CA GLY A 95 17.86 6.56 -11.28
C GLY A 95 18.81 5.81 -10.34
N GLY A 96 18.41 4.61 -9.87
CA GLY A 96 19.19 3.79 -8.95
C GLY A 96 19.09 4.19 -7.47
N VAL A 97 18.43 5.30 -7.14
CA VAL A 97 18.22 5.74 -5.75
C VAL A 97 16.86 5.28 -5.26
N ALA A 98 16.80 4.65 -4.09
CA ALA A 98 15.54 4.28 -3.45
C ALA A 98 14.79 5.55 -2.99
N ARG A 99 13.52 5.70 -3.39
CA ARG A 99 12.73 6.93 -3.19
C ARG A 99 11.36 6.68 -2.60
N GLY A 100 10.90 5.44 -2.53
CA GLY A 100 9.58 5.15 -2.00
C GLY A 100 9.39 3.71 -1.59
N TYR A 101 8.37 3.51 -0.76
CA TYR A 101 7.89 2.24 -0.28
C TYR A 101 6.43 2.08 -0.71
N LEU A 102 6.05 0.88 -1.15
CA LEU A 102 4.68 0.57 -1.52
C LEU A 102 4.24 -0.72 -0.86
N GLU A 103 2.95 -0.82 -0.56
CA GLU A 103 2.29 -2.08 -0.26
C GLU A 103 1.19 -2.29 -1.29
N ILE A 104 1.23 -3.43 -1.97
CA ILE A 104 0.09 -3.91 -2.77
C ILE A 104 -0.47 -5.10 -2.03
N TYR A 105 -1.77 -5.09 -1.74
CA TYR A 105 -2.40 -6.11 -0.91
C TYR A 105 -3.71 -6.63 -1.49
N ARG A 106 -4.13 -7.83 -1.10
CA ARG A 106 -5.46 -8.37 -1.42
C ARG A 106 -6.49 -7.71 -0.53
N ALA A 107 -7.32 -6.84 -1.10
CA ALA A 107 -8.28 -6.04 -0.34
C ALA A 107 -9.32 -6.91 0.39
N ALA A 108 -9.72 -8.05 -0.20
CA ALA A 108 -10.60 -9.03 0.44
C ALA A 108 -9.96 -9.78 1.63
N LYS A 109 -8.64 -9.65 1.83
CA LYS A 109 -7.89 -10.17 2.98
C LYS A 109 -7.49 -9.04 3.96
N ASP A 110 -7.87 -7.78 3.69
CA ASP A 110 -7.61 -6.62 4.55
C ASP A 110 -8.87 -6.25 5.34
N SER A 111 -8.69 -5.62 6.51
CA SER A 111 -9.73 -4.97 7.31
C SER A 111 -10.73 -4.07 6.56
N ILE A 112 -10.40 -3.57 5.35
CA ILE A 112 -11.34 -2.82 4.50
C ILE A 112 -12.39 -3.71 3.82
N ALA A 113 -12.22 -5.03 3.80
CA ALA A 113 -13.07 -5.97 3.07
C ALA A 113 -14.56 -5.86 3.43
N ASP A 114 -14.88 -5.51 4.68
CA ASP A 114 -16.25 -5.37 5.19
C ASP A 114 -16.84 -3.96 4.98
N ARG A 115 -16.07 -3.04 4.39
CA ARG A 115 -16.50 -1.65 4.15
C ARG A 115 -17.11 -1.45 2.77
N TYR A 116 -17.06 -2.48 1.93
CA TYR A 116 -17.62 -2.52 0.59
C TYR A 116 -17.84 -3.98 0.15
N ASP A 117 -18.48 -4.22 -1.00
CA ASP A 117 -18.65 -5.57 -1.56
C ASP A 117 -17.34 -6.05 -2.22
N SER A 118 -16.40 -6.48 -1.37
CA SER A 118 -15.06 -6.91 -1.76
C SER A 118 -15.07 -8.17 -2.61
N LYS A 119 -14.19 -8.23 -3.62
CA LYS A 119 -13.99 -9.40 -4.48
C LYS A 119 -12.60 -10.01 -4.29
N PRO A 120 -12.43 -11.33 -4.49
CA PRO A 120 -11.18 -12.03 -4.19
C PRO A 120 -9.92 -11.42 -4.82
N HIS A 121 -10.05 -10.85 -6.03
CA HIS A 121 -8.93 -10.27 -6.77
C HIS A 121 -8.80 -8.75 -6.62
N ASP A 122 -9.67 -8.10 -5.84
CA ASP A 122 -9.52 -6.68 -5.55
C ASP A 122 -8.16 -6.43 -4.89
N LEU A 123 -7.42 -5.46 -5.41
CA LEU A 123 -6.14 -5.05 -4.88
C LEU A 123 -6.28 -3.72 -4.15
N GLY A 124 -5.56 -3.54 -3.04
CA GLY A 124 -5.34 -2.24 -2.45
C GLY A 124 -3.90 -1.77 -2.67
N LEU A 125 -3.69 -0.46 -2.62
CA LEU A 125 -2.37 0.14 -2.80
C LEU A 125 -2.12 1.22 -1.74
N HIS A 126 -1.05 1.04 -0.96
CA HIS A 126 -0.47 2.09 -0.14
C HIS A 126 0.87 2.55 -0.74
N GLY A 127 1.11 3.86 -0.73
CA GLY A 127 2.32 4.45 -1.29
C GLY A 127 2.93 5.51 -0.37
N ALA A 128 4.24 5.41 -0.17
CA ALA A 128 5.06 6.37 0.58
C ALA A 128 6.20 6.85 -0.32
N ILE A 129 6.36 8.16 -0.44
CA ILE A 129 7.54 8.78 -1.05
C ILE A 129 8.40 9.31 0.09
N ALA A 130 9.65 8.88 0.14
CA ALA A 130 10.57 9.18 1.22
C ALA A 130 10.82 10.68 1.37
N ASP A 131 11.04 11.37 0.26
CA ASP A 131 11.39 12.79 0.24
C ASP A 131 10.14 13.65 0.02
N GLU A 132 9.78 14.44 1.03
CA GLU A 132 8.61 15.32 1.01
C GLU A 132 8.67 16.32 -0.16
N GLU A 133 9.86 16.79 -0.52
CA GLU A 133 10.04 17.66 -1.70
C GLU A 133 9.56 17.00 -2.99
N LEU A 134 9.80 15.70 -3.17
CA LEU A 134 9.35 14.95 -4.35
C LEU A 134 7.83 14.73 -4.33
N VAL A 135 7.23 14.59 -3.14
CA VAL A 135 5.76 14.60 -2.98
C VAL A 135 5.22 15.92 -3.52
N ASN A 136 5.77 17.04 -3.04
CA ASN A 136 5.33 18.39 -3.40
C ASN A 136 5.58 18.74 -4.87
N ARG A 137 6.54 18.08 -5.52
CA ARG A 137 6.80 18.20 -6.97
C ARG A 137 5.97 17.24 -7.83
N GLY A 138 4.98 16.56 -7.26
CA GLY A 138 4.01 15.75 -8.02
C GLY A 138 4.53 14.38 -8.45
N LEU A 139 5.52 13.81 -7.75
CA LEU A 139 6.04 12.48 -8.09
C LEU A 139 4.97 11.37 -7.96
N GLY A 140 4.09 11.46 -6.95
CA GLY A 140 2.99 10.52 -6.75
C GLY A 140 2.04 10.44 -7.96
N PRO A 141 1.41 11.55 -8.36
CA PRO A 141 0.57 11.62 -9.57
C PRO A 141 1.27 11.15 -10.85
N MET A 142 2.59 11.33 -10.97
CA MET A 142 3.37 10.88 -12.13
C MET A 142 3.61 9.37 -12.17
N LEU A 143 3.78 8.72 -11.01
CA LEU A 143 4.07 7.29 -10.92
C LEU A 143 2.82 6.42 -10.77
N LEU A 144 1.80 6.90 -10.08
CA LEU A 144 0.59 6.13 -9.77
C LEU A 144 -0.04 5.50 -11.03
N PRO A 145 -0.24 6.23 -12.15
CA PRO A 145 -0.76 5.64 -13.38
C PRO A 145 0.04 4.44 -13.88
N LYS A 146 1.37 4.53 -13.84
CA LYS A 146 2.29 3.50 -14.33
C LYS A 146 2.24 2.25 -13.45
N ILE A 147 2.19 2.44 -12.13
CA ILE A 147 2.08 1.35 -11.16
C ILE A 147 0.73 0.65 -11.33
N VAL A 148 -0.37 1.41 -11.34
CA VAL A 148 -1.74 0.88 -11.54
C VAL A 148 -1.84 0.07 -12.84
N ALA A 149 -1.36 0.64 -13.96
CA ALA A 149 -1.40 -0.04 -15.25
C ALA A 149 -0.61 -1.36 -15.23
N SER A 150 0.58 -1.37 -14.63
CA SER A 150 1.38 -2.59 -14.50
C SER A 150 0.71 -3.64 -13.64
N VAL A 151 0.09 -3.26 -12.53
CA VAL A 151 -0.57 -4.20 -11.61
C VAL A 151 -1.80 -4.83 -12.28
N LEU A 152 -2.65 -4.02 -12.89
CA LEU A 152 -3.85 -4.51 -13.60
C LEU A 152 -3.49 -5.37 -14.82
N THR A 153 -2.39 -5.07 -15.50
CA THR A 153 -1.89 -5.92 -16.58
C THR A 153 -1.41 -7.28 -16.06
N ALA A 154 -0.77 -7.30 -14.89
CA ALA A 154 -0.23 -8.52 -14.30
C ALA A 154 -1.28 -9.40 -13.59
N ASP A 155 -2.41 -8.82 -13.18
CA ASP A 155 -3.55 -9.54 -12.58
C ASP A 155 -4.82 -9.29 -13.41
N PRO A 156 -5.08 -10.10 -14.44
CA PRO A 156 -6.24 -9.93 -15.34
C PRO A 156 -7.60 -9.99 -14.65
N ASP A 157 -7.71 -10.69 -13.52
CA ASP A 157 -8.95 -10.88 -12.76
C ASP A 157 -9.21 -9.72 -11.78
N CYS A 158 -8.21 -8.86 -11.55
CA CYS A 158 -8.37 -7.64 -10.76
C CYS A 158 -9.14 -6.58 -11.56
N GLU A 159 -10.36 -6.28 -11.09
CA GLU A 159 -11.26 -5.29 -11.70
C GLU A 159 -11.18 -3.90 -11.06
N ARG A 160 -10.45 -3.74 -9.95
CA ARG A 160 -10.34 -2.47 -9.23
C ARG A 160 -9.15 -2.40 -8.29
N ILE A 161 -8.67 -1.17 -8.05
CA ILE A 161 -7.68 -0.87 -7.02
C ILE A 161 -8.30 0.03 -5.95
N MET A 162 -8.12 -0.35 -4.69
CA MET A 162 -8.63 0.34 -3.51
C MET A 162 -7.58 1.30 -2.94
N PHE A 163 -8.04 2.45 -2.49
CA PHE A 163 -7.25 3.44 -1.75
C PHE A 163 -8.01 3.88 -0.50
N ASP A 164 -7.34 3.91 0.64
CA ASP A 164 -7.92 4.26 1.93
C ASP A 164 -7.08 5.32 2.67
N PRO A 165 -6.88 6.52 2.10
CA PRO A 165 -6.21 7.62 2.79
C PRO A 165 -6.93 8.01 4.10
N ASP A 166 -6.21 8.69 4.99
CA ASP A 166 -6.83 9.30 6.17
C ASP A 166 -7.85 10.33 5.68
N HIS A 167 -9.00 10.41 6.35
CA HIS A 167 -10.07 11.30 5.92
C HIS A 167 -9.63 12.79 5.85
N ARG A 168 -8.60 13.17 6.63
CA ARG A 168 -7.99 14.51 6.65
C ARG A 168 -6.90 14.70 5.61
N ASN A 169 -6.43 13.63 4.94
CA ASN A 169 -5.37 13.72 3.94
C ASN A 169 -5.93 14.22 2.60
N THR A 170 -6.20 15.52 2.54
CA THR A 170 -6.78 16.20 1.37
C THR A 170 -5.92 16.03 0.12
N THR A 171 -4.60 15.91 0.24
CA THR A 171 -3.68 15.67 -0.89
C THR A 171 -3.95 14.34 -1.57
N VAL A 172 -4.01 13.24 -0.81
CA VAL A 172 -4.23 11.90 -1.39
C VAL A 172 -5.68 11.74 -1.84
N ARG A 173 -6.65 12.30 -1.10
CA ARG A 173 -8.07 12.33 -1.52
C ARG A 173 -8.24 13.04 -2.86
N GLY A 174 -7.66 14.24 -2.99
CA GLY A 174 -7.68 15.00 -4.25
C GLY A 174 -7.00 14.26 -5.41
N LEU A 175 -5.92 13.49 -5.14
CA LEU A 175 -5.31 12.62 -6.13
C LEU A 175 -6.26 11.48 -6.57
N CYS A 176 -6.95 10.83 -5.63
CA CYS A 176 -7.94 9.80 -5.95
C CYS A 176 -9.08 10.37 -6.81
N GLU A 177 -9.60 11.54 -6.46
CA GLU A 177 -10.66 12.23 -7.20
C GLU A 177 -10.19 12.63 -8.60
N PHE A 178 -9.00 13.22 -8.72
CA PHE A 178 -8.39 13.57 -10.01
C PHE A 178 -8.14 12.34 -10.90
N ALA A 179 -7.75 11.21 -10.30
CA ALA A 179 -7.57 9.95 -11.02
C ALA A 179 -8.89 9.40 -11.60
N GLY A 180 -10.04 9.83 -11.07
CA GLY A 180 -11.37 9.34 -11.41
C GLY A 180 -11.84 8.19 -10.52
N CYS A 181 -11.30 8.08 -9.30
CA CYS A 181 -11.77 7.08 -8.34
C CYS A 181 -13.19 7.40 -7.88
N ARG A 182 -14.00 6.37 -7.68
CA ARG A 182 -15.30 6.49 -7.01
C ARG A 182 -15.08 6.55 -5.51
N PHE A 183 -15.71 7.51 -4.86
CA PHE A 183 -15.70 7.64 -3.40
C PHE A 183 -16.75 6.71 -2.78
N LEU A 184 -16.34 5.88 -1.82
CA LEU A 184 -17.17 4.88 -1.13
C LEU A 184 -17.46 5.27 0.32
N GLY A 185 -17.29 6.54 0.67
CA GLY A 185 -17.57 7.07 2.00
C GLY A 185 -16.37 7.07 2.94
N GLU A 186 -16.57 7.70 4.10
CA GLU A 186 -15.62 7.64 5.21
C GLU A 186 -16.04 6.58 6.20
N HIS A 187 -15.07 5.87 6.77
CA HIS A 187 -15.31 4.73 7.64
C HIS A 187 -14.45 4.84 8.90
N GLU A 188 -15.06 4.67 10.06
CA GLU A 188 -14.34 4.52 11.33
C GLU A 188 -13.71 3.12 11.39
N MET A 189 -12.40 3.08 11.59
CA MET A 189 -11.59 1.87 11.75
C MET A 189 -11.04 1.81 13.18
N SER A 190 -10.42 0.70 13.55
CA SER A 190 -9.93 0.49 14.93
C SER A 190 -8.89 1.52 15.39
N ASN A 191 -8.10 2.09 14.47
CA ASN A 191 -7.03 3.03 14.78
C ASN A 191 -7.16 4.41 14.10
N ARG A 192 -8.11 4.58 13.16
CA ARG A 192 -8.23 5.79 12.34
C ARG A 192 -9.59 5.89 11.66
N ARG A 193 -9.90 7.08 11.14
CA ARG A 193 -10.98 7.27 10.17
C ARG A 193 -10.40 7.39 8.77
N MET A 194 -10.82 6.52 7.86
CA MET A 194 -10.36 6.52 6.47
C MET A 194 -11.42 7.08 5.52
N ALA A 195 -10.99 7.57 4.36
CA ALA A 195 -11.85 7.87 3.23
C ALA A 195 -11.59 6.81 2.14
N LEU A 196 -12.58 5.96 1.84
CA LEU A 196 -12.40 4.83 0.93
C LEU A 196 -12.67 5.24 -0.52
N TYR A 197 -11.75 4.91 -1.41
CA TYR A 197 -11.85 5.17 -2.84
C TYR A 197 -11.58 3.90 -3.64
N GLN A 198 -12.23 3.80 -4.79
CA GLN A 198 -12.11 2.70 -5.72
C GLN A 198 -11.77 3.23 -7.11
N LEU A 199 -10.67 2.75 -7.69
CA LEU A 199 -10.34 2.96 -9.09
C LEU A 199 -10.71 1.72 -9.89
N ASP A 200 -11.77 1.82 -10.70
CA ASP A 200 -12.18 0.74 -11.58
C ASP A 200 -11.18 0.52 -12.73
N ARG A 201 -10.95 -0.75 -13.11
CA ARG A 201 -10.14 -1.13 -14.28
C ARG A 201 -10.57 -0.38 -15.52
N ALA A 202 -11.88 -0.26 -15.75
CA ALA A 202 -12.43 0.48 -16.89
C ALA A 202 -11.96 1.95 -16.93
N THR A 203 -11.90 2.62 -15.77
CA THR A 203 -11.38 3.99 -15.64
C THR A 203 -9.86 4.05 -15.83
N ALA A 204 -9.15 3.03 -15.34
CA ALA A 204 -7.70 2.92 -15.46
C ALA A 204 -7.22 2.54 -16.87
N ARG A 205 -8.09 2.09 -17.79
CA ARG A 205 -7.74 1.70 -19.17
C ARG A 205 -6.95 2.78 -19.92
N LYS A 206 -7.22 4.05 -19.64
CA LYS A 206 -6.48 5.20 -20.21
C LYS A 206 -4.98 5.18 -19.92
N TRP A 207 -4.53 4.38 -18.95
CA TRP A 207 -3.11 4.23 -18.57
C TRP A 207 -2.50 2.89 -19.00
N MET A 208 -3.33 1.95 -19.47
CA MET A 208 -2.91 0.62 -19.93
C MET A 208 -2.67 0.56 -21.44
N ALA A 209 -3.09 1.60 -22.18
CA ALA A 209 -2.93 1.73 -23.62
C ALA A 209 -1.52 2.15 -24.03
#